data_AF-A0A3N2QH73-F1
#
_entry.id   AF-A0A3N2QH73-F1
#
_cell.length_a   1.000
_cell.length_b   1.000
_cell.length_c   1.000
_cell.angle_alpha   90.00
_cell.angle_beta   90.00
_cell.angle_gamma   90.00
#
_symmetry.space_group_name_H-M   'P 1'
#
loop_
_entity.id
_entity.type
_entity.pdbx_description
1 polymer ?
#
loop_
_entity_poly.entity_id
_entity_poly.type
_entity_poly.pdbx_seq_one_letter_code
_entity_poly.pdbx_strand_id
1 'polypeptide(L)' 'MEYQDECDFIPDVRDGLNRVERLILYVLSETQKELGGRNVPTAMLYGRVVEHINMSEAELHVFLDRLGVKGSTF' A
#
# COMPACT_ATOMS: atom_id res chain seq x y z
N MET A 1 -13.23 6.37 15.65
CA MET A 1 -11.77 6.26 15.52
C MET A 1 -11.51 4.77 15.42
N GLU A 2 -11.32 4.27 14.20
CA GLU A 2 -10.98 2.87 13.98
C GLU A 2 -9.54 2.72 14.46
N TYR A 3 -9.33 1.97 15.55
CA TYR A 3 -8.01 1.65 16.03
C TYR A 3 -7.45 0.58 15.08
N GLN A 4 -6.34 0.87 14.41
CA GLN A 4 -5.59 -0.17 13.72
C GLN A 4 -5.22 -1.22 14.77
N ASP A 5 -5.71 -2.45 14.60
CA ASP A 5 -5.44 -3.54 15.53
C ASP A 5 -3.94 -3.86 15.45
N GLU A 6 -3.30 -4.23 16.56
CA GLU A 6 -1.88 -4.61 16.58
C GLU A 6 -1.57 -5.73 15.55
N CYS A 7 -2.56 -6.59 15.28
CA CYS A 7 -2.51 -7.61 14.24
C CYS A 7 -2.29 -7.07 12.82
N ASP A 8 -2.68 -5.83 12.52
CA ASP A 8 -2.53 -5.25 11.19
C ASP A 8 -1.07 -5.04 10.79
N PHE A 9 -0.17 -5.01 11.78
CA PHE A 9 1.27 -4.83 11.61
C PHE A 9 2.09 -6.10 11.75
N ILE A 10 1.50 -7.19 12.26
CA ILE A 10 2.17 -8.48 12.39
C ILE A 10 2.26 -9.14 11.00
N PRO A 11 3.48 -9.46 10.51
CA PRO A 11 3.63 -10.14 9.23
C PRO A 11 3.10 -11.58 9.27
N ASP A 12 2.40 -11.99 8.21
CA ASP A 12 1.97 -13.38 8.03
C ASP A 12 3.16 -14.25 7.61
N VAL A 13 3.30 -15.45 8.19
CA VAL A 13 4.42 -16.37 7.92
C VAL A 13 4.48 -16.87 6.47
N ARG A 14 3.36 -16.79 5.72
CA ARG A 14 3.27 -17.30 4.35
C ARG A 14 3.92 -16.38 3.33
N ASP A 15 3.69 -15.08 3.48
CA ASP A 15 4.09 -14.06 2.51
C ASP A 15 4.99 -12.97 3.12
N GLY A 16 5.13 -12.92 4.45
CA GLY A 16 5.87 -11.87 5.16
C GLY A 16 5.18 -10.51 5.12
N LEU A 17 3.93 -10.44 4.64
CA LEU A 17 3.16 -9.22 4.51
C LEU A 17 2.25 -9.04 5.73
N ASN A 18 2.16 -7.82 6.20
CA ASN A 18 1.11 -7.42 7.13
C ASN A 18 -0.17 -7.06 6.37
N ARG A 19 -1.26 -6.76 7.11
CA ARG A 19 -2.57 -6.50 6.49
C ARG A 19 -2.54 -5.25 5.61
N VAL A 20 -1.82 -4.22 6.04
CA VAL A 20 -1.70 -2.94 5.33
C VAL A 20 -0.93 -3.11 4.01
N GLU A 21 0.17 -3.87 4.03
CA GLU A 21 0.95 -4.19 2.83
C GLU A 21 0.12 -4.97 1.81
N ARG A 22 -0.66 -5.95 2.28
CA ARG A 22 -1.57 -6.71 1.41
C ARG A 22 -2.67 -5.84 0.82
N LEU A 23 -3.22 -4.91 1.60
CA LEU A 23 -4.20 -3.93 1.13
C LEU A 23 -3.59 -3.04 0.04
N ILE A 24 -2.38 -2.51 0.24
CA ILE A 24 -1.68 -1.68 -0.75
C ILE A 24 -1.47 -2.47 -2.05
N LEU A 25 -1.01 -3.72 -1.98
CA LEU A 25 -0.81 -4.57 -3.16
C LEU A 25 -2.13 -4.88 -3.88
N TYR A 26 -3.21 -5.11 -3.13
CA TYR A 26 -4.54 -5.31 -3.70
C TYR A 26 -5.02 -4.07 -4.47
N VAL A 27 -4.96 -2.89 -3.84
CA VAL A 27 -5.35 -1.62 -4.47
C VAL A 27 -4.49 -1.33 -5.70
N LEU A 28 -3.17 -1.57 -5.61
CA LEU A 28 -2.26 -1.42 -6.74
C LEU A 28 -2.67 -2.31 -7.92
N SER A 29 -2.94 -3.59 -7.66
CA SER A 29 -3.38 -4.55 -8.67
C SER A 29 -4.70 -4.13 -9.35
N GLU A 30 -5.71 -3.73 -8.58
CA GLU A 30 -6.99 -3.29 -9.13
C GLU A 30 -6.82 -2.02 -9.96
N THR A 31 -6.07 -1.04 -9.46
CA THR A 31 -5.81 0.21 -10.17
C THR A 31 -5.04 -0.04 -11.47
N GLN A 32 -4.07 -0.95 -11.47
CA GLN A 32 -3.34 -1.32 -12.67
C GLN A 32 -4.24 -1.97 -13.72
N LYS A 33 -5.19 -2.83 -13.33
CA LYS A 33 -6.18 -3.42 -14.26
C LYS A 33 -7.04 -2.33 -14.89
N GLU A 34 -7.52 -1.37 -14.10
CA GLU A 34 -8.32 -0.23 -14.60
C GLU A 34 -7.54 0.65 -15.58
N LEU A 35 -6.23 0.82 -15.37
CA LEU A 35 -5.34 1.56 -16.28
C LEU A 35 -4.87 0.73 -17.49
N GLY A 36 -5.38 -0.49 -17.67
CA GLY A 36 -5.00 -1.38 -18.79
C GLY A 36 -3.56 -1.86 -18.70
N GLY A 37 -3.06 -2.14 -17.48
CA GLY A 37 -1.72 -2.66 -17.22
C GLY A 37 -0.63 -1.59 -17.05
N ARG A 38 -0.96 -0.30 -17.18
CA ARG A 38 0.00 0.80 -17.04
C ARG A 38 0.43 1.01 -15.58
N ASN A 39 1.57 1.69 -15.41
CA ASN A 39 2.04 2.09 -14.10
C ASN A 39 1.01 2.96 -13.38
N VAL A 40 0.83 2.68 -12.09
CA VAL A 40 -0.03 3.46 -11.19
C VAL A 40 0.82 4.56 -10.55
N PRO A 41 0.51 5.86 -10.76
CA PRO A 41 1.21 6.94 -10.07
C PRO A 41 1.03 6.85 -8.55
N THR A 42 2.09 7.11 -7.77
CA THR A 42 2.05 7.02 -6.30
C THR A 42 0.95 7.87 -5.67
N ALA A 43 0.70 9.09 -6.19
CA ALA A 43 -0.39 9.94 -5.71
C ALA A 43 -1.78 9.33 -5.96
N MET A 44 -1.96 8.60 -7.07
CA MET A 44 -3.21 7.90 -7.36
C MET A 44 -3.38 6.69 -6.43
N LEU A 45 -2.30 5.94 -6.20
CA LEU A 45 -2.30 4.84 -5.25
C LEU A 45 -2.64 5.33 -3.84
N TYR A 46 -2.02 6.44 -3.40
CA TYR A 46 -2.32 7.08 -2.11
C TYR A 46 -3.80 7.42 -1.98
N GLY A 47 -4.36 8.13 -2.97
CA GLY A 47 -5.77 8.50 -2.98
C GLY A 47 -6.72 7.31 -2.80
N ARG A 48 -6.38 6.17 -3.39
CA ARG A 48 -7.19 4.94 -3.27
C ARG A 48 -6.96 4.19 -1.96
N VAL A 49 -5.75 4.16 -1.44
CA VAL A 49 -5.45 3.49 -0.16
C VAL A 49 -6.16 4.20 0.98
N VAL A 50 -6.23 5.54 0.97
CA VAL A 50 -6.91 6.30 2.03
C VAL A 50 -8.43 6.13 2.04
N GLU A 51 -9.03 5.60 0.97
CA GLU A 51 -10.44 5.19 0.94
C GLU A 51 -10.69 3.94 1.80
N HIS A 52 -9.64 3.15 2.08
CA HIS A 52 -9.74 1.89 2.82
C HIS A 52 -9.17 1.98 4.25
N ILE A 53 -8.16 2.84 4.48
CA ILE A 53 -7.50 2.96 5.77
C ILE A 53 -7.04 4.40 6.01
N ASN A 54 -7.23 4.91 7.22
CA ASN A 54 -6.69 6.21 7.59
C ASN A 54 -5.16 6.12 7.71
N MET A 55 -4.44 6.83 6.84
CA MET A 55 -2.99 6.81 6.75
C MET A 55 -2.49 8.13 6.15
N SER A 56 -1.31 8.57 6.58
CA SER A 56 -0.56 9.68 5.99
C SER A 56 0.25 9.26 4.76
N GLU A 57 0.60 10.22 3.91
CA GLU A 57 1.48 9.98 2.76
C GLU A 57 2.86 9.41 3.19
N ALA A 58 3.40 9.87 4.32
CA ALA A 58 4.67 9.39 4.85
C ALA A 58 4.61 7.90 5.26
N GLU A 59 3.51 7.48 5.89
CA GLU A 59 3.30 6.07 6.23
C GLU A 59 3.19 5.19 4.97
N LEU A 60 2.52 5.66 3.92
CA LEU A 60 2.46 4.94 2.65
C LEU A 60 3.88 4.73 2.09
N HIS A 61 4.74 5.76 2.11
CA HIS A 61 6.11 5.63 1.66
C HIS A 61 6.90 4.58 2.45
N VAL A 62 6.70 4.49 3.77
CA VAL A 62 7.34 3.45 4.60
C VAL A 62 6.91 2.04 4.15
N PHE A 63 5.63 1.82 3.83
CA PHE A 63 5.17 0.54 3.32
C PHE A 63 5.68 0.24 1.91
N LEU A 64 5.73 1.24 1.04
CA LEU A 64 6.28 1.09 -0.31
C LEU A 64 7.77 0.72 -0.28
N ASP A 65 8.55 1.33 0.61
CA ASP A 65 9.96 0.99 0.81
C ASP A 65 10.12 -0.46 1.29
N ARG A 66 9.27 -0.93 2.23
CA ARG A 66 9.24 -2.33 2.67
C ARG A 66 8.87 -3.30 1.54
N LEU A 67 7.99 -2.89 0.64
CA LEU A 67 7.61 -3.64 -0.57
C LEU A 67 8.68 -3.57 -1.68
N GLY A 68 9.81 -2.91 -1.44
CA GLY A 68 10.94 -2.82 -2.37
C GLY A 68 10.76 -1.78 -3.47
N VAL A 69 9.74 -0.92 -3.38
CA VAL A 69 9.55 0.21 -4.30
C VAL A 69 10.54 1.30 -3.91
N LYS A 70 11.66 1.35 -4.63
CA LYS A 70 12.62 2.45 -4.48
C LYS A 70 12.16 3.60 -5.36
N GLY A 71 11.89 4.76 -4.75
CA GLY A 71 11.75 5.99 -5.52
C GLY A 71 13.03 6.22 -6.32
N SER A 72 12.92 6.34 -7.64
CA SER A 72 14.00 6.90 -8.45
C SER A 72 14.16 8.35 -7.99
N THR A 73 15.07 8.60 -7.06
CA THR A 73 15.50 9.95 -6.69
C THR A 73 15.98 10.62 -7.97
N PHE A 74 15.26 11.64 -8.43
CA PHE A 74 15.75 12.58 -9.43
C PHE A 74 16.80 13.51 -8.81
#